data_AF-R0NSZ5-F1
#
_entry.id   AF-R0NSZ5-F1
#
_cell.length_a   1.000
_cell.length_b   1.000
_cell.length_c   1.000
_cell.angle_alpha   90.00
_cell.angle_beta   90.00
_cell.angle_gamma   90.00
#
_symmetry.space_group_name_H-M   'P 1'
#
loop_
_entity.id
_entity.type
_entity.pdbx_description
1 polymer ?
#
loop_
_entity_poly.entity_id
_entity_poly.type
_entity_poly.pdbx_seq_one_letter_code
_entity_poly.pdbx_strand_id
1 'polypeptide(L)'
;MENELLVLNAEEVYESENLNYDELEELLEQQFTTEFSNLEKLELECKEINSPDKLGDAILDEIWSQFANQIGLDMTSDTLLKQYNDKHPNGYTKEEGTKILNDKRYTDANKAMKEKQKSNNLKDEYTGKTLKINEKANLDHVVPRKKIFDNNWRKIADIETADLANKKENFAATNESLNKSKGATSNSDYIKNREAREKNLGIKFKEPMRKLIRKISQIQKRKI
;
A
#
# COMPACT_ATOMS: atom_id res chain seq x y z
N MET A 1 -21.69 38.06 -3.98
CA MET A 1 -20.86 39.28 -3.91
C MET A 1 -20.60 39.65 -5.36
N GLU A 2 -21.41 40.58 -5.89
CA GLU A 2 -21.42 41.20 -7.24
C GLU A 2 -22.86 41.38 -7.72
N ASN A 3 -23.65 42.18 -7.01
CA ASN A 3 -24.92 42.72 -7.55
C ASN A 3 -25.30 44.04 -6.86
N GLU A 4 -24.30 44.91 -6.68
CA GLU A 4 -24.46 46.23 -6.05
C GLU A 4 -23.91 47.38 -6.93
N LEU A 5 -23.87 47.21 -8.26
CA LEU A 5 -23.14 48.16 -9.13
C LEU A 5 -23.78 48.47 -10.48
N LEU A 6 -25.11 48.72 -10.51
CA LEU A 6 -25.76 49.27 -11.72
C LEU A 6 -26.60 50.53 -11.49
N VAL A 7 -26.64 51.09 -10.27
CA VAL A 7 -27.45 52.28 -9.96
C VAL A 7 -26.60 53.53 -9.60
N LEU A 8 -25.29 53.51 -9.90
CA LEU A 8 -24.38 54.61 -9.55
C LEU A 8 -23.61 55.20 -10.74
N ASN A 9 -24.23 55.31 -11.91
CA ASN A 9 -23.68 56.09 -13.03
C ASN A 9 -24.72 57.04 -13.64
N ALA A 10 -25.54 57.68 -12.79
CA ALA A 10 -26.53 58.67 -13.23
C ALA A 10 -26.35 60.03 -12.54
N GLU A 11 -25.10 60.46 -12.35
CA GLU A 11 -24.81 61.84 -11.96
C GLU A 11 -23.76 62.46 -12.87
N GLU A 12 -24.29 63.31 -13.77
CA GLU A 12 -23.66 64.39 -14.55
C GLU A 12 -22.49 64.07 -15.49
N VAL A 13 -22.82 63.61 -16.71
CA VAL A 13 -22.11 64.05 -17.93
C VAL A 13 -23.15 64.38 -19.01
N TYR A 14 -23.20 65.65 -19.41
CA TYR A 14 -23.88 66.11 -20.61
C TYR A 14 -23.13 65.62 -21.85
N GLU A 15 -23.46 64.43 -22.36
CA GLU A 15 -23.23 64.05 -23.76
C GLU A 15 -24.49 63.35 -24.28
N SER A 16 -25.11 63.95 -25.29
CA SER A 16 -26.19 63.35 -26.06
C SER A 16 -25.61 62.22 -26.92
N GLU A 17 -25.25 61.10 -26.31
CA GLU A 17 -25.24 59.83 -27.05
C GLU A 17 -26.68 59.35 -27.10
N ASN A 18 -27.15 59.15 -28.33
CA ASN A 18 -28.52 58.83 -28.66
C ASN A 18 -28.87 57.47 -28.03
N LEU A 19 -29.45 57.48 -26.82
CA LEU A 19 -29.90 56.28 -26.12
C LEU A 19 -30.76 55.46 -27.09
N ASN A 20 -30.24 54.31 -27.51
CA ASN A 20 -30.98 53.41 -28.39
C ASN A 20 -31.99 52.65 -27.54
N TYR A 21 -33.18 53.22 -27.43
CA TYR A 21 -34.28 52.65 -26.66
C TYR A 21 -34.64 51.23 -27.12
N ASP A 22 -34.44 50.91 -28.41
CA ASP A 22 -34.72 49.57 -28.96
C ASP A 22 -33.74 48.52 -28.39
N GLU A 23 -32.45 48.86 -28.24
CA GLU A 23 -31.45 47.95 -27.63
C GLU A 23 -31.67 47.78 -26.12
N LEU A 24 -32.10 48.84 -25.43
CA LEU A 24 -32.45 48.76 -24.01
C LEU A 24 -33.70 47.91 -23.77
N GLU A 25 -34.69 48.01 -24.66
CA GLU A 25 -35.89 47.17 -24.62
C GLU A 25 -35.53 45.70 -24.86
N GLU A 26 -34.70 45.39 -25.86
CA GLU A 26 -34.26 44.02 -26.15
C GLU A 26 -33.46 43.41 -24.98
N LEU A 27 -32.55 44.17 -24.37
CA LEU A 27 -31.81 43.70 -23.18
C LEU A 27 -32.73 43.42 -21.99
N LEU A 28 -33.75 44.27 -21.78
CA LEU A 28 -34.71 44.10 -20.71
C LEU A 28 -35.58 42.85 -20.95
N GLU A 29 -36.01 42.59 -22.18
CA GLU A 29 -36.74 41.37 -22.55
C GLU A 29 -35.91 40.09 -22.36
N GLN A 30 -34.62 40.13 -22.72
CA GLN A 30 -33.70 39.02 -22.49
C GLN A 30 -33.49 38.75 -20.99
N GLN A 31 -33.39 39.81 -20.18
CA GLN A 31 -33.31 39.68 -18.71
C GLN A 31 -34.59 39.05 -18.15
N PHE A 32 -35.77 39.54 -18.53
CA PHE A 32 -37.03 38.95 -18.08
C PHE A 32 -37.14 37.48 -18.47
N THR A 33 -36.79 37.13 -19.71
CA THR A 33 -36.83 35.74 -20.18
C THR A 33 -35.91 34.83 -19.36
N THR A 34 -34.72 35.31 -19.04
CA THR A 34 -33.74 34.58 -18.22
C THR A 34 -34.25 34.39 -16.81
N GLU A 35 -34.78 35.45 -16.19
CA GLU A 35 -35.31 35.39 -14.82
C GLU A 35 -36.54 34.49 -14.72
N PHE A 36 -37.46 34.52 -15.69
CA PHE A 36 -38.59 33.59 -15.72
C PHE A 36 -38.13 32.14 -15.88
N SER A 37 -37.13 31.86 -16.71
CA SER A 37 -36.57 30.51 -16.84
C SER A 37 -35.91 30.02 -15.55
N ASN A 38 -35.21 30.91 -14.84
CA ASN A 38 -34.60 30.61 -13.55
C ASN A 38 -35.67 30.35 -12.48
N LEU A 39 -36.74 31.13 -12.47
CA LEU A 39 -37.84 30.98 -11.53
C LEU A 39 -38.58 29.65 -11.73
N GLU A 40 -38.80 29.23 -12.98
CA GLU A 40 -39.43 27.95 -13.30
C GLU A 40 -38.59 26.75 -12.84
N LYS A 41 -37.26 26.81 -13.01
CA LYS A 41 -36.33 25.80 -12.48
C LYS A 41 -36.38 25.74 -10.96
N LEU A 42 -36.38 26.89 -10.30
CA LEU A 42 -36.43 26.96 -8.84
C LEU A 42 -37.76 26.42 -8.29
N GLU A 43 -38.87 26.63 -9.00
CA GLU A 43 -40.16 26.04 -8.64
C GLU A 43 -40.13 24.51 -8.74
N LEU A 44 -39.51 23.96 -9.79
CA LEU A 44 -39.33 22.53 -9.96
C LEU A 44 -38.48 21.93 -8.84
N GLU A 45 -37.32 22.53 -8.56
CA GLU A 45 -36.45 22.11 -7.45
C GLU A 45 -37.16 22.20 -6.09
N CYS A 46 -37.91 23.27 -5.84
CA CYS A 46 -38.73 23.40 -4.63
C CYS A 46 -39.79 22.29 -4.51
N LYS A 47 -40.42 21.87 -5.61
CA LYS A 47 -41.38 20.74 -5.61
C LYS A 47 -40.68 19.42 -5.31
N GLU A 48 -39.46 19.23 -5.78
CA GLU A 48 -38.68 18.03 -5.47
C GLU A 48 -38.20 17.98 -4.02
N ILE A 49 -37.72 19.11 -3.48
CA ILE A 49 -37.25 19.22 -2.09
C ILE A 49 -38.41 19.11 -1.09
N ASN A 50 -39.56 19.74 -1.40
CA ASN A 50 -40.75 19.70 -0.54
C ASN A 50 -41.59 18.42 -0.72
N SER A 51 -41.19 17.50 -1.60
CA SER A 51 -41.81 16.17 -1.63
C SER A 51 -41.48 15.44 -0.33
N PRO A 52 -42.48 15.12 0.51
CA PRO A 52 -42.26 14.42 1.78
C PRO A 52 -41.53 13.09 1.57
N ASP A 53 -41.74 12.45 0.41
CA ASP A 53 -41.13 11.17 0.05
C ASP A 53 -39.63 11.31 -0.22
N LYS A 54 -39.19 12.28 -1.03
CA LYS A 54 -37.75 12.50 -1.30
C LYS A 54 -36.99 12.96 -0.05
N LEU A 55 -37.61 13.82 0.77
CA LEU A 55 -37.05 14.21 2.06
C LEU A 55 -36.98 13.00 3.01
N GLY A 56 -38.01 12.15 2.99
CA GLY A 56 -38.05 10.88 3.72
C GLY A 56 -36.91 9.95 3.33
N ASP A 57 -36.67 9.76 2.03
CA ASP A 57 -35.59 8.93 1.50
C ASP A 57 -34.21 9.45 1.93
N ALA A 58 -33.95 10.76 1.78
CA ALA A 58 -32.68 11.35 2.19
C ALA A 58 -32.43 11.23 3.71
N ILE A 59 -33.48 11.43 4.53
CA ILE A 59 -33.40 11.23 5.98
C ILE A 59 -33.15 9.75 6.31
N LEU A 60 -33.84 8.83 5.64
CA LEU A 60 -33.67 7.39 5.84
C LEU A 60 -32.25 6.93 5.45
N ASP A 61 -31.72 7.41 4.33
CA ASP A 61 -30.34 7.13 3.89
C ASP A 61 -29.32 7.62 4.91
N GLU A 62 -29.48 8.85 5.43
CA GLU A 62 -28.59 9.40 6.46
C GLU A 62 -28.71 8.61 7.79
N ILE A 63 -29.94 8.25 8.21
CA ILE A 63 -30.16 7.43 9.41
C ILE A 63 -29.52 6.05 9.24
N TRP A 64 -29.71 5.40 8.09
CA TRP A 64 -29.12 4.09 7.81
C TRP A 64 -27.60 4.15 7.72
N SER A 65 -27.05 5.22 7.12
CA SER A 65 -25.61 5.48 7.09
C SER A 65 -25.05 5.68 8.50
N GLN A 66 -25.64 6.56 9.32
CA GLN A 66 -25.19 6.77 10.69
C GLN A 66 -25.35 5.53 11.56
N PHE A 67 -26.45 4.79 11.41
CA PHE A 67 -26.66 3.53 12.10
C PHE A 67 -25.60 2.50 11.70
N ALA A 68 -25.40 2.26 10.40
CA ALA A 68 -24.38 1.35 9.88
C ALA A 68 -22.97 1.72 10.35
N ASN A 69 -22.65 3.03 10.40
CA ASN A 69 -21.40 3.53 10.97
C ASN A 69 -21.28 3.26 12.48
N GLN A 70 -22.35 3.46 13.26
CA GLN A 70 -22.39 3.22 14.71
C GLN A 70 -22.27 1.73 15.08
N ILE A 71 -22.91 0.84 14.32
CA ILE A 71 -22.81 -0.61 14.55
C ILE A 71 -21.63 -1.26 13.83
N GLY A 72 -20.84 -0.48 13.09
CA GLY A 72 -19.64 -0.94 12.38
C GLY A 72 -19.92 -1.80 11.15
N LEU A 73 -21.11 -1.70 10.55
CA LEU A 73 -21.43 -2.34 9.26
C LEU A 73 -20.78 -1.63 8.07
N ASP A 74 -20.60 -0.31 8.12
CA ASP A 74 -19.83 0.44 7.12
C ASP A 74 -18.36 0.62 7.55
N MET A 75 -17.77 -0.46 8.08
CA MET A 75 -16.35 -0.43 8.43
C MET A 75 -15.53 -0.45 7.13
N THR A 76 -15.27 0.74 6.59
CA THR A 76 -14.42 0.90 5.42
C THR A 76 -13.08 0.20 5.63
N SER A 77 -12.43 -0.19 4.53
CA SER A 77 -11.10 -0.83 4.59
C SER A 77 -10.10 0.02 5.38
N ASP A 78 -10.21 1.35 5.30
CA ASP A 78 -9.37 2.30 6.03
C ASP A 78 -9.65 2.29 7.53
N THR A 79 -10.92 2.21 7.95
CA THR A 79 -11.29 2.10 9.36
C THR A 79 -10.79 0.80 9.98
N LEU A 80 -10.96 -0.34 9.29
CA LEU A 80 -10.44 -1.64 9.75
C LEU A 80 -8.91 -1.64 9.85
N LEU A 81 -8.24 -1.08 8.84
CA LEU A 81 -6.79 -0.99 8.84
C LEU A 81 -6.27 -0.08 9.97
N LYS A 82 -6.95 1.04 10.23
CA LYS A 82 -6.64 1.94 11.33
C LYS A 82 -6.79 1.23 12.67
N GLN A 83 -7.93 0.58 12.92
CA GLN A 83 -8.16 -0.20 14.15
C GLN A 83 -7.10 -1.28 14.37
N TYR A 84 -6.72 -2.00 13.32
CA TYR A 84 -5.65 -2.99 13.41
C TYR A 84 -4.31 -2.35 13.82
N ASN A 85 -3.93 -1.25 13.16
CA ASN A 85 -2.66 -0.57 13.42
C ASN A 85 -2.63 0.08 14.81
N ASP A 86 -3.76 0.61 15.29
CA ASP A 86 -3.90 1.17 16.64
C ASP A 86 -3.68 0.09 17.72
N LYS A 87 -4.14 -1.14 17.47
CA LYS A 87 -3.86 -2.30 18.34
C LYS A 87 -2.43 -2.84 18.21
N HIS A 88 -1.73 -2.54 17.11
CA HIS A 88 -0.38 -3.03 16.80
C HIS A 88 0.60 -1.88 16.49
N PRO A 89 0.82 -0.94 17.44
CA PRO A 89 1.55 0.30 17.17
C PRO A 89 3.03 0.09 16.81
N ASN A 90 3.61 -1.03 17.23
CA ASN A 90 5.04 -1.33 17.04
C ASN A 90 5.35 -2.00 15.69
N GLY A 91 4.32 -2.30 14.88
CA GLY A 91 4.49 -3.01 13.61
C GLY A 91 5.20 -4.36 13.77
N TYR A 92 5.92 -4.81 12.73
CA TYR A 92 6.56 -6.12 12.74
C TYR A 92 7.75 -6.17 13.72
N THR A 93 7.61 -6.92 14.81
CA THR A 93 8.64 -7.03 15.86
C THR A 93 9.43 -8.34 15.83
N LYS A 94 10.56 -8.39 16.57
CA LYS A 94 11.32 -9.64 16.78
C LYS A 94 10.51 -10.69 17.54
N GLU A 95 9.63 -10.26 18.42
CA GLU A 95 8.77 -11.14 19.22
C GLU A 95 7.75 -11.83 18.34
N GLU A 96 7.08 -11.10 17.45
CA GLU A 96 6.17 -11.67 16.46
C GLU A 96 6.89 -12.65 15.54
N GLY A 97 8.08 -12.28 15.06
CA GLY A 97 8.92 -13.20 14.31
C GLY A 97 9.23 -14.49 15.07
N THR A 98 9.52 -14.38 16.38
CA THR A 98 9.79 -15.53 17.25
C THR A 98 8.55 -16.39 17.46
N LYS A 99 7.38 -15.79 17.68
CA LYS A 99 6.09 -16.50 17.80
C LYS A 99 5.84 -17.39 16.57
N ILE A 100 6.06 -16.86 15.37
CA ILE A 100 5.90 -17.62 14.12
C ILE A 100 6.85 -18.83 14.06
N LEU A 101 8.09 -18.68 14.52
CA LEU A 101 9.09 -19.76 14.51
C LEU A 101 8.90 -20.79 15.63
N ASN A 102 8.26 -20.40 16.73
CA ASN A 102 7.95 -21.31 17.84
C ASN A 102 6.63 -22.08 17.63
N ASP A 103 5.87 -21.72 16.60
CA ASP A 103 4.64 -22.41 16.22
C ASP A 103 4.90 -23.90 15.93
N LYS A 104 3.97 -24.75 16.38
CA LYS A 104 4.05 -26.19 16.19
C LYS A 104 4.15 -26.60 14.72
N ARG A 105 3.45 -25.90 13.82
CA ARG A 105 3.46 -26.17 12.37
C ARG A 105 4.85 -25.97 11.78
N TYR A 106 5.54 -24.89 12.17
CA TYR A 106 6.90 -24.63 11.73
C TYR A 106 7.90 -25.63 12.32
N THR A 107 7.83 -25.86 13.63
CA THR A 107 8.77 -26.75 14.32
C THR A 107 8.64 -28.20 13.85
N ASP A 108 7.42 -28.70 13.63
CA ASP A 108 7.17 -30.01 13.06
C ASP A 108 7.67 -30.12 11.61
N ALA A 109 7.41 -29.11 10.77
CA ALA A 109 7.91 -29.09 9.39
C ALA A 109 9.44 -29.05 9.33
N ASN A 110 10.08 -28.27 10.20
CA ASN A 110 11.53 -28.19 10.29
C ASN A 110 12.14 -29.51 10.79
N LYS A 111 11.48 -30.20 11.73
CA LYS A 111 11.88 -31.53 12.17
C LYS A 111 11.79 -32.54 11.02
N ALA A 112 10.67 -32.58 10.30
CA ALA A 112 10.48 -33.46 9.14
C ALA A 112 11.50 -33.18 8.02
N MET A 113 11.83 -31.92 7.77
CA MET A 113 12.90 -31.53 6.83
C MET A 113 14.26 -32.11 7.25
N LYS A 114 14.63 -31.98 8.53
CA LYS A 114 15.89 -32.52 9.05
C LYS A 114 15.95 -34.05 8.97
N GLU A 115 14.83 -34.74 9.20
CA GLU A 115 14.72 -36.20 9.05
C GLU A 115 14.92 -36.64 7.58
N LYS A 116 14.31 -35.92 6.63
CA LYS A 116 14.56 -36.13 5.19
C LYS A 116 16.02 -35.90 4.82
N GLN A 117 16.67 -34.90 5.42
CA GLN A 117 18.08 -34.63 5.19
C GLN A 117 18.98 -35.76 5.69
N LYS A 118 18.72 -36.29 6.89
CA LYS A 118 19.44 -37.45 7.45
C LYS A 118 19.32 -38.70 6.56
N SER A 119 18.19 -38.82 5.86
CA SER A 119 17.92 -39.90 4.91
C SER A 119 18.53 -39.64 3.51
N ASN A 120 19.34 -38.58 3.36
CA ASN A 120 19.94 -38.13 2.09
C ASN A 120 18.93 -37.93 0.94
N ASN A 121 17.69 -37.58 1.27
CA ASN A 121 16.57 -37.43 0.33
C ASN A 121 15.97 -36.02 0.36
N LEU A 122 16.67 -35.03 0.92
CA LEU A 122 16.22 -33.65 0.92
C LEU A 122 16.75 -32.94 -0.32
N LYS A 123 15.83 -32.49 -1.19
CA LYS A 123 16.16 -31.60 -2.31
C LYS A 123 16.00 -30.14 -1.88
N ASP A 124 16.93 -29.32 -2.33
CA ASP A 124 16.84 -27.87 -2.25
C ASP A 124 15.80 -27.39 -3.27
N GLU A 125 14.75 -26.73 -2.79
CA GLU A 125 13.60 -26.33 -3.60
C GLU A 125 13.96 -25.30 -4.69
N TYR A 126 14.95 -24.45 -4.42
CA TYR A 126 15.30 -23.35 -5.32
C TYR A 126 16.38 -23.73 -6.33
N THR A 127 17.22 -24.70 -6.01
CA THR A 127 18.33 -25.12 -6.89
C THR A 127 18.12 -26.50 -7.51
N GLY A 128 17.17 -27.29 -7.00
CA GLY A 128 16.89 -28.67 -7.42
C GLY A 128 17.95 -29.70 -6.99
N LYS A 129 19.03 -29.26 -6.33
CA LYS A 129 20.13 -30.12 -5.90
C LYS A 129 19.78 -30.85 -4.61
N THR A 130 20.22 -32.10 -4.46
CA THR A 130 20.11 -32.81 -3.18
C THR A 130 21.06 -32.19 -2.16
N LEU A 131 20.53 -31.78 -1.01
CA LEU A 131 21.30 -31.29 0.13
C LEU A 131 21.96 -32.47 0.84
N LYS A 132 23.29 -32.38 1.03
CA LYS A 132 24.03 -33.45 1.69
C LYS A 132 23.68 -33.51 3.18
N ILE A 133 23.86 -34.68 3.80
CA ILE A 133 23.63 -34.90 5.24
C ILE A 133 24.39 -33.88 6.12
N ASN A 134 25.64 -33.58 5.75
CA ASN A 134 26.52 -32.67 6.52
C ASN A 134 26.38 -31.19 6.11
N GLU A 135 25.53 -30.88 5.13
CA GLU A 135 25.30 -29.51 4.69
C GLU A 135 24.32 -28.81 5.63
N LYS A 136 24.47 -27.50 5.83
CA LYS A 136 23.51 -26.74 6.65
C LYS A 136 22.29 -26.39 5.80
N ALA A 137 21.14 -26.97 6.15
CA ALA A 137 19.85 -26.69 5.52
C ALA A 137 18.95 -25.87 6.45
N ASN A 138 18.13 -25.00 5.86
CA ASN A 138 17.13 -24.19 6.54
C ASN A 138 15.76 -24.39 5.89
N LEU A 139 14.71 -24.27 6.70
CA LEU A 139 13.34 -24.15 6.20
C LEU A 139 13.02 -22.66 6.01
N ASP A 140 13.03 -22.21 4.76
CA ASP A 140 12.75 -20.84 4.36
C ASP A 140 11.25 -20.59 4.23
N HIS A 141 10.84 -19.36 4.51
CA HIS A 141 9.52 -18.84 4.16
C HIS A 141 9.60 -18.22 2.76
N VAL A 142 8.93 -18.85 1.77
CA VAL A 142 8.92 -18.41 0.37
C VAL A 142 8.47 -16.95 0.27
N VAL A 143 7.34 -16.64 0.91
CA VAL A 143 6.90 -15.28 1.19
C VAL A 143 7.43 -14.88 2.57
N PRO A 144 8.26 -13.82 2.67
CA PRO A 144 8.82 -13.38 3.94
C PRO A 144 7.74 -13.07 4.99
N ARG A 145 7.96 -13.50 6.23
CA ARG A 145 7.05 -13.26 7.37
C ARG A 145 6.62 -11.81 7.52
N LYS A 146 7.58 -10.87 7.39
CA LYS A 146 7.30 -9.42 7.43
C LYS A 146 6.33 -8.99 6.33
N LYS A 147 6.47 -9.52 5.11
CA LYS A 147 5.59 -9.19 3.98
C LYS A 147 4.16 -9.69 4.22
N ILE A 148 4.02 -10.83 4.89
CA ILE A 148 2.71 -11.35 5.32
C ILE A 148 2.11 -10.46 6.40
N PHE A 149 2.91 -10.07 7.41
CA PHE A 149 2.48 -9.16 8.47
C PHE A 149 1.99 -7.81 7.91
N ASP A 150 2.75 -7.23 6.99
CA ASP A 150 2.46 -5.92 6.38
C ASP A 150 1.30 -5.96 5.37
N ASN A 151 0.74 -7.13 5.06
CA ASN A 151 -0.35 -7.25 4.09
C ASN A 151 -1.66 -6.63 4.61
N ASN A 152 -2.18 -5.63 3.89
CA ASN A 152 -3.40 -4.91 4.28
C ASN A 152 -4.63 -5.81 4.35
N TRP A 153 -4.83 -6.74 3.41
CA TRP A 153 -5.98 -7.64 3.42
C TRP A 153 -5.95 -8.59 4.61
N ARG A 154 -4.77 -9.08 5.01
CA ARG A 154 -4.62 -9.84 6.24
C ARG A 154 -5.00 -9.00 7.47
N LYS A 155 -4.51 -7.75 7.55
CA LYS A 155 -4.84 -6.81 8.65
C LYS A 155 -6.34 -6.57 8.75
N ILE A 156 -6.98 -6.30 7.62
CA ILE A 156 -8.43 -6.06 7.50
C ILE A 156 -9.21 -7.29 7.95
N ALA A 157 -8.77 -8.49 7.57
CA ALA A 157 -9.40 -9.75 7.97
C ALA A 157 -9.02 -10.21 9.40
N ASP A 158 -8.19 -9.44 10.12
CA ASP A 158 -7.65 -9.77 11.45
C ASP A 158 -7.07 -11.20 11.55
N ILE A 159 -6.43 -11.66 10.48
CA ILE A 159 -5.84 -13.00 10.42
C ILE A 159 -4.46 -12.98 11.08
N GLU A 160 -4.21 -13.93 11.98
CA GLU A 160 -2.93 -14.12 12.63
C GLU A 160 -1.80 -14.36 11.62
N THR A 161 -0.68 -13.66 11.79
CA THR A 161 0.43 -13.74 10.82
C THR A 161 1.02 -15.15 10.75
N ALA A 162 1.04 -15.87 11.89
CA ALA A 162 1.53 -17.24 11.96
C ALA A 162 0.69 -18.20 11.10
N ASP A 163 -0.62 -17.98 10.98
CA ASP A 163 -1.52 -18.85 10.22
C ASP A 163 -1.26 -18.82 8.72
N LEU A 164 -0.86 -17.66 8.20
CA LEU A 164 -0.47 -17.53 6.81
C LEU A 164 1.00 -17.90 6.59
N ALA A 165 1.88 -17.49 7.50
CA ALA A 165 3.31 -17.74 7.38
C ALA A 165 3.65 -19.24 7.47
N ASN A 166 2.97 -19.99 8.33
CA ASN A 166 3.28 -21.39 8.60
C ASN A 166 2.42 -22.39 7.80
N LYS A 167 1.83 -21.92 6.70
CA LYS A 167 1.26 -22.81 5.70
C LYS A 167 2.36 -23.64 5.04
N LYS A 168 2.06 -24.91 4.77
CA LYS A 168 3.02 -25.85 4.18
C LYS A 168 3.54 -25.34 2.82
N GLU A 169 2.67 -24.69 2.06
CA GLU A 169 2.95 -24.11 0.75
C GLU A 169 3.94 -22.94 0.82
N ASN A 170 4.07 -22.30 1.99
CA ASN A 170 5.01 -21.21 2.20
C ASN A 170 6.38 -21.70 2.66
N PHE A 171 6.59 -23.00 2.84
CA PHE A 171 7.87 -23.56 3.27
C PHE A 171 8.67 -24.10 2.09
N ALA A 172 9.95 -23.72 2.04
CA ALA A 172 10.91 -24.24 1.07
C ALA A 172 12.19 -24.66 1.79
N ALA A 173 12.59 -25.93 1.63
CA ALA A 173 13.88 -26.37 2.12
C ALA A 173 14.99 -25.84 1.21
N THR A 174 16.00 -25.19 1.79
CA THR A 174 17.13 -24.66 1.01
C THR A 174 18.41 -24.64 1.82
N ASN A 175 19.56 -24.58 1.15
CA ASN A 175 20.85 -24.42 1.81
C ASN A 175 20.95 -23.09 2.58
N GLU A 176 21.71 -23.10 3.67
CA GLU A 176 21.84 -21.96 4.57
C GLU A 176 22.45 -20.72 3.89
N SER A 177 23.40 -20.92 2.99
CA SER A 177 24.09 -19.83 2.30
C SER A 177 23.12 -19.02 1.43
N LEU A 178 22.32 -19.71 0.62
CA LEU A 178 21.29 -19.10 -0.22
C LEU A 178 20.21 -18.43 0.64
N ASN A 179 19.75 -19.09 1.71
CA ASN A 179 18.77 -18.51 2.63
C ASN A 179 19.27 -17.20 3.28
N LYS A 180 20.52 -17.19 3.77
CA LYS A 180 21.14 -16.00 4.36
C LYS A 180 21.34 -14.90 3.34
N SER A 181 21.72 -15.25 2.11
CA SER A 181 21.86 -14.29 1.02
C SER A 181 20.52 -13.65 0.65
N LYS A 182 19.42 -14.44 0.67
CA LYS A 182 18.06 -13.96 0.42
C LYS A 182 17.56 -13.01 1.51
N GLY A 183 17.79 -13.37 2.77
CA GLY A 183 17.34 -12.57 3.91
C GLY A 183 15.84 -12.30 3.85
N ALA A 184 15.44 -11.04 4.01
CA ALA A 184 14.03 -10.63 4.02
C ALA A 184 13.44 -10.31 2.63
N THR A 185 14.20 -10.48 1.55
CA THR A 185 13.72 -10.19 0.19
C THR A 185 12.79 -11.29 -0.32
N SER A 186 11.86 -10.92 -1.21
CA SER A 186 11.07 -11.91 -1.93
C SER A 186 11.91 -12.63 -2.98
N ASN A 187 11.51 -13.84 -3.41
CA ASN A 187 12.22 -14.57 -4.46
C ASN A 187 12.32 -13.77 -5.77
N SER A 188 11.26 -13.05 -6.15
CA SER A 188 11.28 -12.21 -7.35
C SER A 188 12.29 -11.07 -7.24
N ASP A 189 12.33 -10.39 -6.08
CA ASP A 189 13.26 -9.27 -5.87
C ASP A 189 14.70 -9.75 -5.75
N TYR A 190 14.88 -10.94 -5.16
CA TYR A 190 16.16 -11.63 -5.09
C TYR A 190 16.69 -11.90 -6.51
N ILE A 191 15.88 -12.47 -7.39
CA ILE A 191 16.29 -12.80 -8.77
C ILE A 191 16.56 -11.52 -9.58
N LYS A 192 15.66 -10.52 -9.53
CA LYS A 192 15.82 -9.26 -10.27
C LYS A 192 17.12 -8.54 -9.94
N ASN A 193 17.52 -8.53 -8.67
CA ASN A 193 18.73 -7.84 -8.22
C ASN A 193 20.01 -8.68 -8.35
N ARG A 194 19.99 -9.79 -9.10
CA ARG A 194 21.14 -10.70 -9.23
C ARG A 194 22.38 -10.00 -9.78
N GLU A 195 22.29 -9.32 -10.92
CA GLU A 195 23.45 -8.69 -11.58
C GLU A 195 24.13 -7.64 -10.68
N ALA A 196 23.32 -6.77 -10.05
CA ALA A 196 23.83 -5.75 -9.13
C ALA A 196 24.58 -6.37 -7.95
N ARG A 197 24.06 -7.48 -7.41
CA ARG A 197 24.72 -8.20 -6.29
C ARG A 197 26.01 -8.88 -6.74
N GLU A 198 26.03 -9.52 -7.90
CA GLU A 198 27.24 -10.14 -8.45
C GLU A 198 28.33 -9.09 -8.69
N LYS A 199 27.97 -7.93 -9.24
CA LYS A 199 28.89 -6.78 -9.40
C LYS A 199 29.42 -6.29 -8.05
N ASN A 200 28.54 -6.10 -7.07
CA ASN A 200 28.93 -5.66 -5.72
C ASN A 200 29.83 -6.68 -5.00
N LEU A 201 29.56 -7.97 -5.17
CA LEU A 201 30.43 -9.04 -4.67
C LEU A 201 31.81 -8.95 -5.32
N GLY A 202 31.88 -8.82 -6.65
CA GLY A 202 33.13 -8.63 -7.37
C GLY A 202 33.95 -7.43 -6.88
N ILE A 203 33.29 -6.29 -6.60
CA ILE A 203 33.94 -5.10 -6.03
C ILE A 203 34.47 -5.41 -4.61
N LYS A 204 33.64 -6.01 -3.75
CA LYS A 204 34.02 -6.40 -2.38
C LYS A 204 35.22 -7.35 -2.31
N PHE A 205 35.40 -8.23 -3.31
CA PHE A 205 36.59 -9.10 -3.38
C PHE A 205 37.82 -8.40 -3.97
N LYS A 206 37.64 -7.53 -4.98
CA LYS A 206 38.76 -6.84 -5.65
C LYS A 206 39.48 -5.85 -4.73
N GLU A 207 38.77 -5.13 -3.88
CA GLU A 207 39.36 -4.16 -2.95
C GLU A 207 40.38 -4.75 -1.96
N PRO A 208 40.03 -5.76 -1.13
CA PRO A 208 40.97 -6.38 -0.21
C PRO A 208 42.09 -7.10 -0.97
N MET A 209 41.83 -7.69 -2.13
CA MET A 209 42.87 -8.31 -2.95
C MET A 209 43.90 -7.28 -3.45
N ARG A 210 43.45 -6.10 -3.91
CA ARG A 210 44.35 -4.98 -4.27
C ARG A 210 45.17 -4.51 -3.07
N LYS A 211 44.56 -4.38 -1.88
CA LYS A 211 45.27 -4.03 -0.64
C LYS A 211 46.33 -5.07 -0.27
N LEU A 212 46.03 -6.36 -0.43
CA LEU A 212 46.96 -7.46 -0.17
C LEU A 212 48.14 -7.42 -1.16
N ILE A 213 47.88 -7.27 -2.46
CA ILE A 213 48.92 -7.14 -3.49
C ILE A 213 49.84 -5.95 -3.19
N ARG A 214 49.27 -4.79 -2.83
CA ARG A 214 50.05 -3.61 -2.45
C ARG A 214 50.94 -3.87 -1.23
N LYS A 215 50.42 -4.56 -0.19
CA LYS A 215 51.22 -4.96 0.98
C LYS A 215 52.37 -5.89 0.61
N ILE A 216 52.12 -6.89 -0.24
CA ILE A 216 53.16 -7.84 -0.71
C ILE A 216 54.27 -7.09 -1.46
N SER A 217 53.90 -6.19 -2.38
CA SER A 217 54.87 -5.37 -3.12
C SER A 217 55.72 -4.48 -2.21
N GLN A 218 55.11 -3.86 -1.19
CA GLN A 218 55.84 -3.03 -0.22
C GLN A 218 56.82 -3.85 0.63
N ILE A 219 56.47 -5.08 1.01
CA ILE A 219 57.37 -5.98 1.75
C ILE A 219 58.55 -6.40 0.89
N GLN A 220 58.32 -6.73 -0.38
CA GLN A 220 59.39 -7.11 -1.31
C GLN A 220 60.40 -5.97 -1.53
N LYS A 221 59.92 -4.72 -1.64
CA LYS A 221 60.79 -3.54 -1.79
C LYS A 221 61.63 -3.19 -0.57
N ARG A 222 61.29 -3.69 0.63
CA ARG A 222 62.06 -3.48 1.88
C ARG A 222 63.12 -4.55 2.14
N LYS A 223 63.14 -5.62 1.35
CA LYS A 223 64.10 -6.73 1.46
C LYS A 223 65.30 -6.58 0.51
N ILE A 224 65.32 -5.51 -0.28
CA ILE A 224 66.42 -5.04 -1.13
C ILE A 224 66.96 -3.77 -0.46
#